data_AF-A0AA42N363-F1
#
_entry.id   AF-A0AA42N363-F1
#
_cell.length_a   1.000
_cell.length_b   1.000
_cell.length_c   1.000
_cell.angle_alpha   90.00
_cell.angle_beta   90.00
_cell.angle_gamma   90.00
#
_symmetry.space_group_name_H-M   'P 1'
#
loop_
_entity.id
_entity.type
_entity.pdbx_description
1 polymer ?
#
loop_
_entity_poly.entity_id
_entity_poly.type
_entity_poly.pdbx_seq_one_letter_code
_entity_poly.pdbx_strand_id
1 'polypeptide(L)' 'MSDKAKAYRVVGIDLDIDGERIPEGSEISLVAEPPSKLARWLEPIESDARKGTKKEESKA' A
#
# COMPACT_ATOMS: atom_id res chain seq x y z
N MET A 1 -9.73 -20.10 5.17
CA MET A 1 -9.39 -19.01 6.11
C MET A 1 -9.56 -17.73 5.32
N SER A 2 -10.28 -16.72 5.82
CA SER A 2 -10.38 -15.45 5.10
C SER A 2 -9.07 -14.71 5.30
N ASP A 3 -8.20 -14.72 4.29
CA ASP A 3 -7.04 -13.85 4.22
C ASP A 3 -7.54 -12.41 4.23
N LYS A 4 -7.59 -11.81 5.43
CA LYS A 4 -7.98 -10.41 5.60
C LYS A 4 -6.88 -9.56 5.00
N ALA A 5 -7.23 -8.79 3.97
CA ALA A 5 -6.32 -7.80 3.43
C ALA A 5 -5.88 -6.83 4.54
N LYS A 6 -4.57 -6.68 4.68
CA LYS A 6 -3.96 -5.68 5.56
C LYS A 6 -3.55 -4.50 4.69
N ALA A 7 -3.81 -3.28 5.17
CA ALA A 7 -3.35 -2.10 4.48
C ALA A 7 -1.95 -1.70 4.95
N TYR A 8 -1.17 -1.20 4.01
CA TYR A 8 0.21 -0.76 4.19
C TYR A 8 0.43 0.56 3.48
N ARG A 9 1.35 1.36 4.00
CA ARG A 9 1.84 2.56 3.36
C ARG A 9 3.24 2.31 2.82
N VAL A 10 3.47 2.70 1.56
CA VAL A 10 4.80 2.63 0.95
C VAL A 10 5.69 3.71 1.56
N VAL A 11 6.91 3.36 1.97
CA VAL A 11 7.86 4.28 2.59
C VAL A 11 9.28 4.11 2.03
N GLY A 12 10.00 5.22 1.84
CA GLY A 12 11.40 5.26 1.44
C GLY A 12 11.71 4.98 -0.02
N ILE A 13 10.74 4.46 -0.80
CA ILE A 13 10.86 4.18 -2.24
C ILE A 13 9.53 4.32 -2.97
N ASP A 14 9.58 4.42 -4.30
CA ASP A 14 8.45 4.05 -5.14
C ASP A 14 8.44 2.53 -5.31
N LEU A 15 7.32 1.89 -4.99
CA LEU A 15 7.17 0.44 -5.02
C LEU A 15 6.61 0.00 -6.37
N ASP A 16 7.24 -0.97 -7.00
CA ASP A 16 6.68 -1.63 -8.20
C ASP A 16 5.98 -2.93 -7.77
N ILE A 17 4.67 -3.01 -8.01
CA ILE A 17 3.84 -4.19 -7.74
C ILE A 17 3.15 -4.57 -9.03
N ASP A 18 3.37 -5.80 -9.52
CA ASP A 18 2.74 -6.33 -10.73
C ASP A 18 2.88 -5.42 -11.98
N GLY A 19 3.96 -4.62 -12.04
CA GLY A 19 4.20 -3.63 -13.10
C GLY A 19 3.45 -2.30 -12.92
N GLU A 20 2.72 -2.10 -11.82
CA GLU A 20 2.21 -0.81 -11.39
C GLU A 20 3.22 -0.15 -10.42
N ARG A 21 3.68 1.05 -10.79
CA ARG A 21 4.50 1.88 -9.92
C ARG A 21 3.62 2.66 -8.93
N ILE A 22 3.71 2.28 -7.67
CA ILE A 22 3.06 2.91 -6.53
C ILE A 22 4.04 3.91 -5.90
N PRO A 23 3.76 5.21 -5.90
CA PRO A 23 4.69 6.19 -5.36
C PRO A 23 4.81 6.11 -3.84
N GLU A 24 5.95 6.54 -3.31
CA GLU A 24 6.17 6.67 -1.86
C GLU A 24 5.00 7.43 -1.19
N GLY A 25 4.57 6.96 -0.02
CA GLY A 25 3.50 7.54 0.77
C GLY A 25 2.10 7.06 0.38
N SER A 26 1.97 6.30 -0.71
CA SER A 26 0.71 5.69 -1.14
C SER A 26 0.28 4.54 -0.23
N GLU A 27 -1.03 4.35 -0.14
CA GLU A 27 -1.65 3.26 0.60
C GLU A 27 -1.98 2.09 -0.35
N ILE A 28 -1.61 0.88 0.04
CA ILE A 28 -1.89 -0.36 -0.67
C ILE A 28 -2.54 -1.38 0.27
N SER A 29 -3.32 -2.29 -0.29
CA SER A 29 -3.92 -3.40 0.46
C SER A 29 -3.34 -4.72 -0.04
N LEU A 30 -2.72 -5.48 0.85
CA LEU A 30 -2.16 -6.80 0.54
C LEU A 30 -2.97 -7.89 1.23
N VAL A 31 -3.40 -8.88 0.44
CA VAL A 31 -4.14 -10.04 0.94
C VAL A 31 -3.24 -10.98 1.74
N ALA A 32 -1.96 -11.09 1.34
CA ALA A 32 -0.94 -11.90 1.99
C ALA A 32 0.11 -11.03 2.69
N GLU A 33 0.83 -11.63 3.65
CA GLU A 33 1.95 -10.93 4.26
C GLU A 33 3.07 -10.69 3.23
N PRO A 34 3.58 -9.44 3.14
CA PRO A 34 4.63 -9.12 2.20
C PRO A 34 5.94 -9.85 2.57
N PRO A 35 6.76 -10.24 1.58
CA PRO A 35 8.07 -10.83 1.86
C PRO A 35 8.95 -9.83 2.63
N SER A 36 9.86 -10.32 3.47
CA SER A 36 10.65 -9.46 4.39
C SER A 36 11.42 -8.32 3.70
N LYS A 37 11.79 -8.49 2.42
CA LYS A 37 12.43 -7.45 1.61
C LYS A 37 11.47 -6.29 1.30
N LEU A 38 10.20 -6.60 1.05
CA LEU A 38 9.15 -5.63 0.77
C LEU A 38 8.62 -5.01 2.08
N ALA A 39 8.52 -5.82 3.14
CA ALA A 39 8.09 -5.37 4.46
C ALA A 39 8.93 -4.21 5.03
N ARG A 40 10.22 -4.09 4.64
CA ARG A 40 11.06 -2.94 5.01
C ARG A 40 10.55 -1.60 4.47
N TRP A 41 9.85 -1.63 3.34
CA TRP A 41 9.34 -0.47 2.63
C TRP A 41 7.82 -0.33 2.78
N LEU A 42 7.22 -1.13 3.65
CA LEU A 42 5.78 -1.15 3.90
C LEU A 42 5.53 -0.95 5.39
N GLU A 43 4.96 0.20 5.71
CA GLU A 43 4.50 0.52 7.06
C GLU A 43 3.06 0.03 7.22
N PRO A 44 2.76 -0.92 8.13
CA PRO A 44 1.40 -1.37 8.37
C PRO A 44 0.57 -0.21 8.91
N ILE A 45 -0.55 0.07 8.24
CA ILE A 45 -1.51 1.07 8.70
C ILE A 45 -2.68 0.36 9.35
N GLU A 46 -3.04 0.77 10.56
CA GLU A 46 -4.27 0.30 11.20
C GLU A 46 -5.43 0.71 10.30
N SER A 47 -6.01 -0.26 9.59
CA SER A 47 -7.21 -0.06 8.80
C SER A 47 -8.41 0.13 9.73
N ASP A 48 -8.43 1.23 10.48
CA ASP A 48 -9.71 1.77 10.91
C ASP A 48 -10.39 2.25 9.63
N ALA A 49 -11.47 1.58 9.25
CA ALA A 49 -12.10 1.65 7.93
C ALA A 49 -12.75 3.02 7.60
N ARG A 50 -12.06 4.14 7.84
CA ARG A 50 -12.53 5.51 7.63
C ARG A 50 -11.38 6.47 7.30
N LYS A 51 -10.98 6.49 6.02
CA LYS A 51 -10.29 7.55 5.24
C LYS A 51 -9.14 6.90 4.44
N GLY A 52 -8.98 7.11 3.15
CA GLY A 52 -9.70 8.01 2.26
C GLY A 52 -9.55 7.61 0.80
N THR A 53 -10.66 7.69 0.08
CA THR A 53 -10.68 7.99 -1.34
C THR A 53 -9.94 9.30 -1.62
N LYS A 54 -8.83 9.24 -2.37
CA LYS A 54 -8.50 10.14 -3.49
C LYS A 54 -7.14 9.74 -4.11
N LYS A 55 -7.15 8.93 -5.18
CA LYS A 55 -6.25 9.20 -6.30
C LYS A 55 -6.85 10.45 -6.98
N GLU A 56 -6.44 11.62 -6.51
CA GLU A 56 -6.66 12.88 -7.20
C GLU A 56 -5.77 12.87 -8.44
N GLU A 57 -6.33 12.38 -9.53
CA GLU A 57 -5.75 12.48 -10.87
C GLU A 57 -5.72 13.96 -11.23
N SER A 58 -4.62 14.62 -10.87
CA SER A 58 -4.29 15.95 -11.36
C SER A 58 -3.86 15.81 -12.82
N LYS A 59 -4.74 16.15 -13.77
CA LYS A 59 -4.30 16.53 -15.11
C LYS A 59 -5.28 17.47 -15.82
N ALA A 60 -4.86 18.75 -15.83
CA ALA A 60 -5.09 19.83 -16.80
C ALA A 60 -6.53 20.21 -17.16
#